data_AF-A0A957NJP4-F1
#
_entry.id   AF-A0A957NJP4-F1
#
_cell.length_a   1.000
_cell.length_b   1.000
_cell.length_c   1.000
_cell.angle_alpha   90.00
_cell.angle_beta   90.00
_cell.angle_gamma   90.00
#
_symmetry.space_group_name_H-M   'P 1'
#
loop_
_entity.id
_entity.type
_entity.pdbx_description
1 polymer ?
#
loop_
_entity_poly.entity_id
_entity_poly.type
_entity_poly.pdbx_seq_one_letter_code
_entity_poly.pdbx_strand_id
1 'polypeptide(L)'
;TPKQYVSHIGLIDRIIKRKTEGLTQADSMQQLPFPGNCMNWNLGHILVYRMQYLGVIDGVSKPDPAEFAIYGAGSEPLTDSDKAIPLETLLARLDEASAMVVSALEKMPPAKLAEIYDADQGATVDDRLQFYLIFHESYHAGQLEILQELALAER
;
A
#
# COMPACT_ATOMS: atom_id res chain seq x y z
N THR A 1 -4.61 18.05 7.33
CA THR A 1 -5.88 18.25 6.60
C THR A 1 -6.03 17.15 5.56
N PRO A 2 -7.26 16.81 5.11
CA PRO A 2 -7.46 15.77 4.10
C PRO A 2 -6.66 16.00 2.81
N LYS A 3 -6.48 17.27 2.42
CA LYS A 3 -5.66 17.67 1.26
C LYS A 3 -4.18 17.23 1.35
N GLN A 4 -3.60 17.17 2.55
CA GLN A 4 -2.23 16.70 2.74
C GLN A 4 -2.12 15.20 2.46
N TYR A 5 -3.10 14.40 2.91
CA TYR A 5 -3.15 12.97 2.60
C TYR A 5 -3.32 12.70 1.10
N VAL A 6 -4.18 13.44 0.40
CA VAL A 6 -4.31 13.35 -1.07
C VAL A 6 -2.97 13.63 -1.77
N SER A 7 -2.25 14.65 -1.30
CA SER A 7 -0.94 15.01 -1.87
C SER A 7 0.10 13.91 -1.65
N HIS A 8 0.02 13.21 -0.50
CA HIS A 8 0.89 12.09 -0.17
C HIS A 8 0.64 10.87 -1.06
N ILE A 9 -0.62 10.46 -1.23
CA ILE A 9 -0.99 9.35 -2.13
C ILE A 9 -0.45 9.60 -3.54
N GLY A 10 -0.64 10.82 -4.06
CA GLY A 10 -0.11 11.18 -5.37
C GLY A 10 1.42 11.13 -5.45
N LEU A 11 2.15 11.33 -4.36
CA LEU A 11 3.60 11.14 -4.32
C LEU A 11 3.97 9.66 -4.36
N ILE A 12 3.31 8.82 -3.55
CA ILE A 12 3.55 7.38 -3.51
C ILE A 12 3.22 6.74 -4.86
N ASP A 13 2.10 7.11 -5.50
CA ASP A 13 1.74 6.59 -6.83
C ASP A 13 2.80 6.92 -7.89
N ARG A 14 3.41 8.11 -7.83
CA ARG A 14 4.54 8.45 -8.70
C ARG A 14 5.80 7.67 -8.38
N ILE A 15 6.02 7.27 -7.13
CA ILE A 15 7.14 6.40 -6.75
C ILE A 15 6.88 5.01 -7.31
N ILE A 16 5.72 4.41 -7.02
CA ILE A 16 5.33 3.08 -7.53
C ILE A 16 5.50 3.04 -9.05
N LYS A 17 4.89 3.97 -9.80
CA LYS A 17 4.97 3.99 -11.27
C LYS A 17 6.41 4.03 -11.80
N ARG A 18 7.27 4.86 -11.21
CA ARG A 18 8.69 4.95 -11.61
C ARG A 18 9.48 3.70 -11.22
N LYS A 19 9.16 3.09 -10.08
CA LYS A 19 9.88 1.92 -9.57
C LYS A 19 9.47 0.61 -10.24
N THR A 20 8.31 0.58 -10.87
CA THR A 20 7.80 -0.58 -11.60
C THR A 20 7.85 -0.41 -13.12
N GLU A 21 8.37 0.70 -13.63
CA GLU A 21 8.41 0.98 -15.06
C GLU A 21 9.22 -0.07 -15.82
N GLY A 22 8.57 -0.71 -16.80
CA GLY A 22 9.19 -1.75 -17.63
C GLY A 22 9.52 -3.05 -16.91
N LEU A 23 9.08 -3.25 -15.67
CA LEU A 23 9.27 -4.50 -14.93
C LEU A 23 8.23 -5.56 -15.32
N THR A 24 8.67 -6.81 -15.35
CA THR A 24 7.84 -8.00 -15.60
C THR A 24 7.39 -8.64 -14.29
N GLN A 25 6.49 -9.62 -14.38
CA GLN A 25 6.13 -10.44 -13.22
C GLN A 25 7.37 -11.08 -12.57
N ALA A 26 8.27 -11.66 -13.37
CA ALA A 26 9.46 -12.34 -12.86
C ALA A 26 10.38 -11.37 -12.09
N ASP A 27 10.60 -10.16 -12.62
CA ASP A 27 11.35 -9.11 -11.93
C ASP A 27 10.74 -8.79 -10.55
N SER A 28 9.41 -8.67 -10.48
CA SER A 28 8.73 -8.32 -9.23
C SER A 28 8.77 -9.42 -8.15
N MET A 29 9.09 -10.67 -8.55
CA MET A 29 9.12 -11.84 -7.68
C MET A 29 10.51 -12.18 -7.16
N GLN A 30 11.55 -11.48 -7.62
CA GLN A 30 12.92 -11.68 -7.14
C GLN A 30 13.02 -11.44 -5.63
N GLN A 31 13.85 -12.26 -5.00
CA GLN A 31 14.07 -12.24 -3.56
C GLN A 31 15.40 -11.57 -3.25
N LEU A 32 15.42 -10.75 -2.21
CA LEU A 32 16.67 -10.23 -1.67
C LEU A 32 17.51 -11.39 -1.10
N PRO A 33 18.85 -11.32 -1.16
CA PRO A 33 19.74 -12.34 -0.59
C PRO A 33 19.82 -12.28 0.95
N PHE A 34 18.92 -11.53 1.58
CA PHE A 34 18.81 -11.33 3.03
C PHE A 34 17.32 -11.16 3.40
N PRO A 35 16.96 -11.23 4.70
CA PRO A 35 15.56 -11.14 5.12
C PRO A 35 14.85 -9.90 4.56
N GLY A 36 13.73 -10.16 3.88
CA GLY A 36 12.94 -9.18 3.16
C GLY A 36 11.86 -9.91 2.36
N ASN A 37 11.06 -9.16 1.62
CA ASN A 37 10.05 -9.72 0.73
C ASN A 37 10.21 -9.13 -0.66
N CYS A 38 9.63 -9.78 -1.67
CA CYS A 38 9.74 -9.33 -3.07
C CYS A 38 8.95 -8.05 -3.33
N MET A 39 9.15 -7.44 -4.51
CA MET A 39 8.43 -6.24 -4.92
C MET A 39 6.92 -6.50 -5.02
N ASN A 40 6.51 -7.65 -5.55
CA ASN A 40 5.11 -8.01 -5.67
C ASN A 40 4.42 -8.01 -4.29
N TRP A 41 5.08 -8.59 -3.28
CA TRP A 41 4.54 -8.55 -1.92
C TRP A 41 4.43 -7.13 -1.38
N ASN A 42 5.44 -6.28 -1.56
CA ASN A 42 5.39 -4.90 -1.08
C ASN A 42 4.27 -4.09 -1.75
N LEU A 43 4.06 -4.26 -3.05
CA LEU A 43 2.97 -3.61 -3.79
C LEU A 43 1.59 -4.12 -3.31
N GLY A 44 1.44 -5.43 -3.11
CA GLY A 44 0.22 -6.01 -2.55
C GLY A 44 -0.02 -5.62 -1.10
N HIS A 45 1.05 -5.47 -0.31
CA HIS A 45 1.00 -4.98 1.06
C HIS A 45 0.47 -3.56 1.08
N ILE A 46 0.99 -2.67 0.23
CA ILE A 46 0.44 -1.33 0.06
C ILE A 46 -1.04 -1.42 -0.31
N LEU A 47 -1.42 -2.22 -1.33
CA LEU A 47 -2.80 -2.36 -1.78
C LEU A 47 -3.78 -2.72 -0.64
N VAL A 48 -3.49 -3.77 0.13
CA VAL A 48 -4.41 -4.21 1.20
C VAL A 48 -4.50 -3.18 2.32
N TYR A 49 -3.40 -2.47 2.61
CA TYR A 49 -3.44 -1.37 3.59
C TYR A 49 -4.14 -0.11 3.05
N ARG A 50 -4.14 0.12 1.73
CA ARG A 50 -5.01 1.15 1.12
C ARG A 50 -6.47 0.91 1.41
N MET A 51 -6.91 -0.33 1.29
CA MET A 51 -8.27 -0.72 1.63
C MET A 51 -8.54 -0.63 3.14
N GLN A 52 -7.53 -0.92 3.97
CA GLN A 52 -7.63 -0.79 5.43
C GLN A 52 -7.85 0.67 5.85
N TYR A 53 -7.02 1.61 5.39
CA TYR A 53 -7.16 3.01 5.78
C TYR A 53 -8.32 3.70 5.01
N LEU A 54 -8.78 3.17 3.88
CA LEU A 54 -10.08 3.57 3.32
C LEU A 54 -11.22 3.25 4.29
N GLY A 55 -11.18 2.08 4.93
CA GLY A 55 -12.11 1.70 6.00
C GLY A 55 -12.08 2.65 7.20
N VAL A 56 -10.93 3.25 7.51
CA VAL A 56 -10.81 4.31 8.52
C VAL A 56 -11.59 5.56 8.11
N ILE A 57 -11.62 5.88 6.81
CA ILE A 57 -12.27 7.08 6.26
C ILE A 57 -13.78 6.87 6.10
N ASP A 58 -14.21 5.74 5.55
CA ASP A 58 -15.62 5.50 5.20
C ASP A 58 -16.40 4.63 6.19
N GLY A 59 -15.69 3.93 7.09
CA GLY A 59 -16.27 3.03 8.10
C GLY A 59 -16.79 1.70 7.57
N VAL A 60 -16.64 1.41 6.27
CA VAL A 60 -17.25 0.23 5.62
C VAL A 60 -16.28 -0.58 4.79
N SER A 61 -15.27 0.05 4.18
CA SER A 61 -14.27 -0.61 3.35
C SER A 61 -13.35 -1.49 4.18
N LYS A 62 -12.94 -2.61 3.59
CA LYS A 62 -12.04 -3.60 4.19
C LYS A 62 -11.18 -4.24 3.10
N PRO A 63 -9.95 -4.66 3.41
CA PRO A 63 -9.19 -5.49 2.48
C PRO A 63 -9.90 -6.81 2.21
N ASP A 64 -9.69 -7.37 1.02
CA ASP A 64 -10.11 -8.74 0.72
C ASP A 64 -9.38 -9.71 1.68
N PRO A 65 -10.09 -10.61 2.38
CA PRO A 65 -9.45 -11.49 3.36
C PRO A 65 -8.44 -12.46 2.77
N ALA A 66 -8.64 -12.95 1.56
CA ALA A 66 -7.73 -13.88 0.90
C ALA A 66 -6.44 -13.16 0.48
N GLU A 67 -6.56 -11.93 0.00
CA GLU A 67 -5.40 -11.09 -0.29
C GLU A 67 -4.67 -10.66 0.97
N PHE A 68 -5.40 -10.31 2.03
CA PHE A 68 -4.77 -9.97 3.31
C PHE A 68 -4.03 -11.17 3.92
N ALA A 69 -4.44 -12.41 3.64
CA ALA A 69 -3.68 -13.58 4.06
C ALA A 69 -2.32 -13.72 3.35
N ILE A 70 -2.20 -13.19 2.12
CA ILE A 70 -0.97 -13.22 1.32
C ILE A 70 -0.09 -12.00 1.57
N TYR A 71 -0.72 -10.83 1.68
CA TYR A 71 -0.05 -9.54 1.68
C TYR A 71 -0.13 -8.81 3.01
N GLY A 72 -0.96 -9.23 3.96
CA GLY A 72 -1.11 -8.58 5.26
C GLY A 72 0.08 -8.79 6.18
N ALA A 73 0.15 -8.01 7.26
CA ALA A 73 1.17 -8.20 8.29
C ALA A 73 1.13 -9.60 8.88
N GLY A 74 2.30 -10.22 9.05
CA GLY A 74 2.44 -11.58 9.57
C GLY A 74 2.22 -12.69 8.53
N SER A 75 1.99 -12.34 7.26
CA SER A 75 2.02 -13.31 6.16
C SER A 75 3.42 -13.90 5.96
N GLU A 76 3.46 -15.12 5.44
CA GLU A 76 4.71 -15.75 5.02
C GLU A 76 5.32 -15.00 3.82
N PRO A 77 6.66 -15.01 3.66
CA PRO A 77 7.31 -14.44 2.48
C PRO A 77 6.71 -14.97 1.17
N LEU A 78 6.46 -14.09 0.21
CA LEU A 78 5.87 -14.46 -1.07
C LEU A 78 6.96 -14.94 -2.02
N THR A 79 7.20 -16.25 -1.99
CA THR A 79 8.19 -16.92 -2.87
C THR A 79 7.54 -17.67 -4.02
N ASP A 80 6.24 -17.92 -3.96
CA ASP A 80 5.48 -18.68 -4.94
C ASP A 80 4.70 -17.72 -5.86
N SER A 81 5.12 -17.64 -7.12
CA SER A 81 4.49 -16.74 -8.09
C SER A 81 3.06 -17.13 -8.44
N ASP A 82 2.64 -18.38 -8.22
CA ASP A 82 1.26 -18.80 -8.51
C ASP A 82 0.25 -18.26 -7.48
N LYS A 83 0.75 -17.83 -6.31
CA LYS A 83 -0.06 -17.14 -5.28
C LYS A 83 -0.10 -15.63 -5.49
N ALA A 84 0.82 -15.09 -6.27
CA ALA A 84 0.95 -13.66 -6.47
C ALA A 84 -0.13 -13.14 -7.43
N ILE A 85 -0.68 -11.96 -7.14
CA ILE A 85 -1.42 -11.18 -8.12
C ILE A 85 -0.44 -10.80 -9.24
N PRO A 86 -0.80 -11.01 -10.53
CA PRO A 86 0.03 -10.57 -11.64
C PRO A 86 0.36 -9.08 -11.55
N LEU A 87 1.61 -8.70 -11.77
CA LEU A 87 2.11 -7.33 -11.54
C LEU A 87 1.25 -6.27 -12.23
N GLU A 88 0.88 -6.47 -13.49
CA GLU A 88 0.03 -5.53 -14.23
C GLU A 88 -1.35 -5.36 -13.57
N THR A 89 -1.98 -6.47 -13.16
CA THR A 89 -3.24 -6.45 -12.41
C THR A 89 -3.08 -5.75 -11.06
N LEU A 90 -1.97 -6.00 -10.37
CA LEU A 90 -1.69 -5.39 -9.08
C LEU A 90 -1.53 -3.86 -9.18
N LEU A 91 -0.84 -3.38 -10.22
CA LEU A 91 -0.67 -1.95 -10.49
C LEU A 91 -1.98 -1.27 -10.87
N ALA A 92 -2.81 -1.90 -11.71
CA ALA A 92 -4.14 -1.38 -12.03
C ALA A 92 -5.02 -1.24 -10.78
N ARG A 93 -4.98 -2.24 -9.89
CA ARG A 93 -5.74 -2.22 -8.63
C ARG A 93 -5.21 -1.21 -7.63
N LEU A 94 -3.90 -0.95 -7.61
CA LEU A 94 -3.32 0.15 -6.83
C LEU A 94 -3.82 1.52 -7.30
N ASP A 95 -3.91 1.73 -8.61
CA ASP A 95 -4.49 2.94 -9.21
C ASP A 95 -5.98 3.10 -8.82
N GLU A 96 -6.76 2.01 -8.88
CA GLU A 96 -8.18 2.00 -8.44
C GLU A 96 -8.31 2.32 -6.95
N ALA A 97 -7.52 1.66 -6.09
CA ALA A 97 -7.51 1.90 -4.66
C ALA A 97 -7.13 3.36 -4.34
N SER A 98 -6.14 3.92 -5.05
CA SER A 98 -5.80 5.34 -4.94
C SER A 98 -6.97 6.25 -5.28
N ALA A 99 -7.66 5.99 -6.39
CA ALA A 99 -8.81 6.78 -6.80
C ALA A 99 -9.93 6.74 -5.75
N MET A 100 -10.20 5.57 -5.18
CA MET A 100 -11.19 5.39 -4.10
C MET A 100 -10.82 6.20 -2.86
N VAL A 101 -9.58 6.09 -2.40
CA VAL A 101 -9.07 6.81 -1.21
C VAL A 101 -9.09 8.31 -1.45
N VAL A 102 -8.58 8.79 -2.57
CA VAL A 102 -8.58 10.22 -2.91
C VAL A 102 -10.01 10.75 -2.92
N SER A 103 -10.95 10.04 -3.56
CA SER A 103 -12.36 10.44 -3.57
C SER A 103 -12.96 10.51 -2.16
N ALA A 104 -12.61 9.56 -1.29
CA ALA A 104 -13.09 9.55 0.09
C ALA A 104 -12.50 10.71 0.92
N LEU A 105 -11.20 10.98 0.79
CA LEU A 105 -10.51 12.08 1.46
C LEU A 105 -11.01 13.45 1.00
N GLU A 106 -11.30 13.64 -0.29
CA GLU A 106 -11.82 14.90 -0.83
C GLU A 106 -13.24 15.22 -0.32
N LYS A 107 -14.04 14.19 -0.05
CA LYS A 107 -15.39 14.32 0.52
C LYS A 107 -15.38 14.39 2.05
N MET A 108 -14.27 14.05 2.69
CA MET A 108 -14.17 13.98 4.14
C MET A 108 -14.14 15.38 4.77
N PRO A 109 -15.08 15.72 5.67
CA PRO A 109 -15.03 16.99 6.38
C PRO A 109 -13.79 17.03 7.30
N PRO A 110 -13.06 18.16 7.40
CA PRO A 110 -11.88 18.25 8.25
C PRO A 110 -12.10 17.87 9.72
N ALA A 111 -13.31 18.10 10.24
CA ALA A 111 -13.67 17.73 11.62
C ALA A 111 -13.61 16.22 11.89
N LYS A 112 -13.77 15.38 10.86
CA LYS A 112 -13.69 13.91 11.00
C LYS A 112 -12.33 13.45 11.49
N LEU A 113 -11.26 14.19 11.18
CA LEU A 113 -9.91 13.85 11.65
C LEU A 113 -9.82 13.79 13.18
N ALA A 114 -10.62 14.58 13.90
CA ALA A 114 -10.64 14.59 15.36
C ALA A 114 -11.58 13.55 15.98
N GLU A 115 -12.33 12.78 15.19
CA GLU A 115 -13.20 11.72 15.70
C GLU A 115 -12.35 10.59 16.29
N ILE A 116 -12.80 10.03 17.42
CA ILE A 116 -12.17 8.85 18.03
C ILE A 116 -12.47 7.63 17.16
N TYR A 117 -11.42 7.02 16.64
CA TYR A 117 -11.51 5.78 15.86
C TYR A 117 -11.37 4.54 16.75
N ASP A 118 -10.46 4.61 17.74
CA ASP A 118 -10.22 3.54 18.72
C ASP A 118 -10.25 4.13 20.12
N ALA A 119 -11.34 3.85 20.85
CA ALA A 119 -11.55 4.39 22.20
C ALA A 119 -10.58 3.79 23.23
N ASP A 120 -10.17 2.52 23.06
CA ASP A 120 -9.29 1.83 23.99
C ASP A 120 -7.86 2.38 23.90
N GLN A 121 -7.44 2.76 22.70
CA GLN A 121 -6.12 3.37 22.46
C GLN A 121 -6.15 4.91 22.47
N GLY A 122 -7.33 5.52 22.60
CA GLY A 122 -7.51 6.97 22.48
C GLY A 122 -7.09 7.54 21.12
N ALA A 123 -7.07 6.71 20.07
CA ALA A 123 -6.57 7.09 18.76
C ALA A 123 -7.68 7.73 17.92
N THR A 124 -7.38 8.88 17.35
CA THR A 124 -8.26 9.58 16.41
C THR A 124 -8.16 9.01 15.00
N VAL A 125 -9.08 9.40 14.13
CA VAL A 125 -8.96 9.17 12.68
C VAL A 125 -7.65 9.74 12.15
N ASP A 126 -7.23 10.94 12.59
CA ASP A 126 -5.96 11.53 12.16
C ASP A 126 -4.77 10.65 12.55
N ASP A 127 -4.71 10.16 13.78
CA ASP A 127 -3.61 9.29 14.25
C ASP A 127 -3.47 8.03 13.40
N ARG A 128 -4.61 7.42 13.03
CA ARG A 128 -4.63 6.23 12.17
C ARG A 128 -4.20 6.53 10.75
N LEU A 129 -4.64 7.65 10.17
CA LEU A 129 -4.22 8.06 8.83
C LEU A 129 -2.74 8.46 8.80
N GLN A 130 -2.22 9.16 9.81
CA GLN A 130 -0.79 9.45 9.93
C GLN A 130 0.04 8.17 9.95
N PHE A 131 -0.39 7.16 10.72
CA PHE A 131 0.34 5.89 10.77
C PHE A 131 0.30 5.16 9.42
N TYR A 132 -0.89 4.92 8.87
CA TYR A 132 -1.04 4.09 7.67
C TYR A 132 -0.62 4.81 6.39
N LEU A 133 -1.18 5.99 6.12
CA LEU A 133 -0.93 6.72 4.86
C LEU A 133 0.44 7.36 4.83
N ILE A 134 0.99 7.82 5.96
CA ILE A 134 2.26 8.56 5.95
C ILE A 134 3.41 7.65 6.31
N PHE A 135 3.44 7.10 7.52
CA PHE A 135 4.59 6.32 7.98
C PHE A 135 4.71 4.97 7.27
N HIS A 136 3.67 4.14 7.37
CA HIS A 136 3.66 2.76 6.88
C HIS A 136 3.83 2.70 5.37
N GLU A 137 3.03 3.45 4.62
CA GLU A 137 3.12 3.44 3.16
C GLU A 137 4.43 4.03 2.64
N SER A 138 4.97 5.11 3.25
CA SER A 138 6.30 5.63 2.88
C SER A 138 7.42 4.63 3.14
N TYR A 139 7.35 3.87 4.23
CA TYR A 139 8.31 2.83 4.55
C TYR A 139 8.35 1.76 3.45
N HIS A 140 7.19 1.24 3.05
CA HIS A 140 7.10 0.21 1.99
C HIS A 140 7.39 0.77 0.60
N ALA A 141 6.99 2.00 0.29
CA ALA A 141 7.37 2.65 -0.96
C ALA A 141 8.87 2.88 -1.06
N GLY A 142 9.55 3.17 0.05
CA GLY A 142 11.01 3.29 0.11
C GLY A 142 11.73 1.97 -0.18
N GLN A 143 11.15 0.84 0.22
CA GLN A 143 11.70 -0.50 -0.08
C GLN A 143 11.68 -0.82 -1.59
N LEU A 144 10.85 -0.15 -2.39
CA LEU A 144 10.82 -0.36 -3.84
C LEU A 144 12.10 0.07 -4.55
N GLU A 145 12.91 0.96 -3.94
CA GLU A 145 14.20 1.38 -4.51
C GLU A 145 15.14 0.19 -4.70
N ILE A 146 15.47 -0.51 -3.61
CA ILE A 146 16.40 -1.64 -3.67
C ILE A 146 15.85 -2.82 -4.46
N LEU A 147 14.53 -3.00 -4.46
CA LEU A 147 13.86 -4.05 -5.21
C LEU A 147 13.88 -3.78 -6.72
N GLN A 148 13.78 -2.51 -7.14
CA GLN A 148 13.99 -2.14 -8.54
C GLN A 148 15.46 -2.36 -8.95
N GLU A 149 16.42 -1.94 -8.14
CA GLU A 149 17.84 -2.14 -8.45
C GLU A 149 18.20 -3.62 -8.58
N LEU A 150 17.62 -4.49 -7.74
CA LEU A 150 17.75 -5.94 -7.87
C LEU A 150 17.23 -6.43 -9.23
N ALA A 151 16.01 -6.03 -9.61
CA ALA A 151 15.41 -6.38 -10.90
C ALA A 151 16.25 -5.94 -12.09
N LEU A 152 16.82 -4.74 -12.04
CA LEU A 152 17.63 -4.21 -13.13
C LEU A 152 19.03 -4.85 -13.20
N ALA A 153 19.59 -5.27 -12.07
CA ALA A 153 20.90 -5.90 -12.02
C ALA A 153 20.93 -7.33 -12.58
N GLU A 154 19.79 -8.03 -12.54
CA GLU A 154 19.65 -9.42 -13.04
C GLU A 154 19.22 -9.51 -14.52
N ARG A 155 19.15 -8.38 -15.23
CA ARG A 155 18.77 -8.29 -16.65
C ARG A 155 19.96 -8.40 -17.62
#